data_AF-A0A7C7GB47-F1
#
_entry.id   AF-A0A7C7GB47-F1
#
_cell.length_a   1.000
_cell.length_b   1.000
_cell.length_c   1.000
_cell.angle_alpha   90.00
_cell.angle_beta   90.00
_cell.angle_gamma   90.00
#
_symmetry.space_group_name_H-M   'P 1'
#
loop_
_entity.id
_entity.type
_entity.pdbx_description
1 polymer ?
#
loop_
_entity_poly.entity_id
_entity_poly.type
_entity_poly.pdbx_seq_one_letter_code
_entity_poly.pdbx_strand_id
1 'polypeptide(L)'
;MTLKHDSKNADVWFHYGQTYMRLEQYEAAKMQLLKSVELDPNNSETLYNLGQVYKKLSQHATSREYLRKFKKISDIEERSEVLSTQIRMHPENSSLRLQLAELYEQNGQLDRALMVYRQAAYIGNAEADNKIENLLSKINQLK
;
A
#
# COMPACT_ATOMS: atom_id res chain seq x y z
N MET A 1 4.54 -11.34 -10.10
CA MET A 1 3.29 -11.17 -10.88
C MET A 1 2.99 -9.69 -10.98
N THR A 2 2.77 -9.20 -12.19
CA THR A 2 2.59 -7.80 -12.58
C THR A 2 1.27 -7.21 -12.07
N LEU A 3 1.26 -6.71 -10.84
CA LEU A 3 0.13 -6.00 -10.19
C LEU A 3 -0.42 -4.78 -10.97
N LYS A 4 0.33 -4.26 -11.96
CA LYS A 4 -0.03 -3.02 -12.68
C LYS A 4 -1.18 -3.14 -13.69
N HIS A 5 -1.51 -4.35 -14.17
CA HIS A 5 -2.62 -4.53 -15.12
C HIS A 5 -3.98 -4.72 -14.44
N ASP A 6 -4.00 -5.26 -13.21
CA ASP A 6 -5.24 -5.49 -12.45
C ASP A 6 -5.72 -4.27 -11.64
N SER A 7 -4.88 -3.27 -11.40
CA SER A 7 -5.29 -2.08 -10.63
C SER A 7 -6.41 -1.28 -11.32
N LYS A 8 -6.40 -1.21 -12.66
CA LYS A 8 -7.51 -0.59 -13.42
C LYS A 8 -8.83 -1.36 -13.25
N ASN A 9 -8.76 -2.68 -13.06
CA ASN A 9 -9.94 -3.48 -12.76
C ASN A 9 -10.41 -3.23 -11.31
N ALA A 10 -9.49 -3.05 -10.36
CA ALA A 10 -9.81 -2.69 -8.98
C ALA A 10 -10.58 -1.37 -8.90
N ASP A 11 -10.11 -0.33 -9.61
CA ASP A 11 -10.75 1.00 -9.63
C ASP A 11 -12.20 0.94 -10.13
N VAL A 12 -12.49 0.10 -11.12
CA VAL A 12 -13.87 -0.08 -11.64
C VAL A 12 -14.78 -0.65 -10.55
N TRP A 13 -14.34 -1.70 -9.86
CA TRP A 13 -15.11 -2.29 -8.77
C TRP A 13 -15.26 -1.33 -7.58
N PHE A 14 -14.23 -0.54 -7.29
CA PHE A 14 -14.27 0.51 -6.29
C PHE A 14 -15.35 1.56 -6.61
N HIS A 15 -15.36 2.10 -7.83
CA HIS A 15 -16.33 3.10 -8.26
C HIS A 15 -17.77 2.54 -8.33
N TYR A 16 -17.95 1.27 -8.71
CA TYR A 16 -19.25 0.61 -8.57
C TYR A 16 -19.67 0.51 -7.11
N GLY A 17 -18.76 0.13 -6.22
CA GLY A 17 -19.00 0.11 -4.78
C GLY A 17 -19.45 1.47 -4.24
N GLN A 18 -18.75 2.54 -4.62
CA GLN A 18 -19.12 3.91 -4.26
C GLN A 18 -20.50 4.31 -4.80
N THR A 19 -20.84 3.91 -6.03
CA THR A 19 -22.15 4.15 -6.61
C THR A 19 -23.24 3.50 -5.76
N TYR A 20 -23.08 2.23 -5.39
CA TYR A 20 -24.02 1.55 -4.51
C TYR A 20 -24.08 2.15 -3.10
N MET A 21 -22.97 2.66 -2.55
CA MET A 21 -22.98 3.40 -1.28
C MET A 21 -23.83 4.67 -1.35
N ARG A 22 -23.73 5.43 -2.45
CA ARG A 22 -24.54 6.65 -2.67
C ARG A 22 -26.02 6.34 -2.82
N LEU A 23 -26.36 5.15 -3.32
CA LEU A 23 -27.72 4.62 -3.38
C LEU A 23 -28.18 3.95 -2.07
N GLU A 24 -27.36 3.99 -1.02
CA GLU A 24 -27.58 3.31 0.27
C GLU A 24 -27.78 1.78 0.16
N GLN A 25 -27.38 1.19 -0.97
CA GLN A 25 -27.42 -0.25 -1.21
C GLN A 25 -26.15 -0.91 -0.67
N TYR A 26 -26.03 -0.94 0.65
CA TYR A 26 -24.78 -1.32 1.33
C TYR A 26 -24.34 -2.77 1.07
N GLU A 27 -25.27 -3.71 0.88
CA GLU A 27 -24.94 -5.09 0.52
C GLU A 27 -24.33 -5.19 -0.89
N ALA A 28 -24.90 -4.48 -1.87
CA ALA A 28 -24.34 -4.41 -3.22
C ALA A 28 -22.98 -3.69 -3.22
N ALA A 29 -22.85 -2.61 -2.45
CA ALA A 29 -21.58 -1.90 -2.25
C ALA A 29 -20.49 -2.83 -1.70
N LYS A 30 -20.81 -3.61 -0.66
CA LYS A 30 -19.91 -4.60 -0.06
C LYS A 30 -19.39 -5.57 -1.13
N MET A 31 -20.28 -6.14 -1.94
CA MET A 31 -19.88 -7.09 -2.98
C MET A 31 -18.88 -6.51 -3.99
N GLN A 32 -19.09 -5.28 -4.44
CA GLN A 32 -18.17 -4.68 -5.42
C GLN A 32 -16.85 -4.25 -4.76
N LEU A 33 -16.91 -3.66 -3.57
CA LEU A 33 -15.70 -3.28 -2.84
C LEU A 33 -14.84 -4.49 -2.45
N LEU A 34 -15.44 -5.66 -2.18
CA LEU A 34 -14.70 -6.90 -1.93
C LEU A 34 -13.91 -7.37 -3.17
N LYS A 35 -14.45 -7.19 -4.38
CA LYS A 35 -13.69 -7.45 -5.61
C LYS A 35 -12.56 -6.46 -5.80
N SER A 36 -12.78 -5.19 -5.45
CA SER A 36 -11.71 -4.18 -5.49
C SER A 36 -10.55 -4.55 -4.56
N VAL A 37 -10.83 -4.91 -3.30
CA VAL A 37 -9.77 -5.25 -2.33
C VAL A 37 -9.08 -6.57 -2.62
N GLU A 38 -9.73 -7.49 -3.36
CA GLU A 38 -9.08 -8.71 -3.84
C GLU A 38 -8.01 -8.41 -4.89
N LEU A 39 -8.30 -7.46 -5.79
CA LEU A 39 -7.37 -7.04 -6.86
C LEU A 39 -6.29 -6.08 -6.37
N ASP A 40 -6.64 -5.16 -5.46
CA ASP A 40 -5.69 -4.28 -4.78
C ASP A 40 -5.94 -4.26 -3.26
N PRO A 41 -5.29 -5.18 -2.52
CA PRO A 41 -5.43 -5.27 -1.06
C PRO A 41 -4.92 -4.06 -0.30
N ASN A 42 -4.11 -3.21 -0.94
CA ASN A 42 -3.47 -2.05 -0.34
C ASN A 42 -4.13 -0.72 -0.75
N ASN A 43 -5.26 -0.75 -1.46
CA ASN A 43 -6.00 0.45 -1.80
C ASN A 43 -6.67 1.05 -0.54
N SER A 44 -6.13 2.15 -0.01
CA SER A 44 -6.59 2.77 1.24
C SER A 44 -8.05 3.22 1.15
N GLU A 45 -8.49 3.79 0.02
CA GLU A 45 -9.86 4.22 -0.19
C GLU A 45 -10.87 3.06 -0.16
N THR A 46 -10.54 1.93 -0.78
CA THR A 46 -11.36 0.71 -0.77
C THR A 46 -11.49 0.16 0.65
N LEU A 47 -10.38 0.09 1.40
CA LEU A 47 -10.38 -0.36 2.79
C LEU A 47 -11.25 0.54 3.68
N TYR A 48 -11.15 1.87 3.50
CA TYR A 48 -11.99 2.82 4.22
C TYR A 48 -13.47 2.61 3.89
N ASN A 49 -13.82 2.51 2.60
CA ASN A 49 -15.20 2.32 2.16
C ASN A 49 -15.79 0.99 2.65
N LEU A 50 -15.02 -0.10 2.65
CA LEU A 50 -15.43 -1.36 3.27
C LEU A 50 -15.69 -1.18 4.77
N GLY A 51 -14.80 -0.50 5.48
CA GLY A 51 -15.00 -0.16 6.88
C GLY A 51 -16.33 0.57 7.14
N GLN A 52 -16.67 1.54 6.30
CA GLN A 52 -17.92 2.29 6.39
C GLN A 52 -19.15 1.46 6.01
N VAL A 53 -19.06 0.64 4.96
CA VAL A 53 -20.13 -0.26 4.52
C VAL A 53 -20.44 -1.30 5.61
N TYR A 54 -19.44 -1.95 6.18
CA TYR A 54 -19.64 -2.89 7.28
C TYR A 54 -20.24 -2.21 8.52
N LYS A 55 -19.88 -0.94 8.79
CA LYS A 55 -20.51 -0.15 9.86
C LYS A 55 -22.01 0.08 9.61
N LYS A 56 -22.39 0.41 8.37
CA LYS A 56 -23.78 0.61 7.95
C LYS A 56 -24.60 -0.68 7.98
N LEU A 57 -23.95 -1.82 7.77
CA LEU A 57 -24.53 -3.16 7.90
C LEU A 57 -24.51 -3.71 9.35
N SER A 58 -24.18 -2.88 10.35
CA SER A 58 -24.08 -3.27 11.77
C SER A 58 -23.03 -4.37 12.07
N GLN A 59 -22.12 -4.62 11.13
CA GLN A 59 -21.03 -5.60 11.26
C GLN A 59 -19.78 -4.93 11.85
N HIS A 60 -19.90 -4.52 13.12
CA HIS A 60 -18.90 -3.67 13.77
C HIS A 60 -17.51 -4.30 13.92
N ALA A 61 -17.42 -5.62 14.10
CA ALA A 61 -16.13 -6.31 14.20
C ALA A 61 -15.33 -6.19 12.89
N THR A 62 -15.94 -6.59 11.78
CA THR A 62 -15.36 -6.51 10.43
C THR A 62 -15.06 -5.06 10.04
N SER A 63 -15.95 -4.12 10.38
CA SER A 63 -15.71 -2.69 10.18
C SER A 63 -14.41 -2.22 10.86
N ARG A 64 -14.20 -2.58 12.13
CA ARG A 64 -12.97 -2.22 12.86
C ARG A 64 -11.73 -2.84 12.23
N GLU A 65 -11.81 -4.05 11.71
CA GLU A 65 -10.66 -4.69 11.03
C GLU A 65 -10.26 -3.93 9.76
N TYR A 66 -11.22 -3.60 8.89
CA TYR A 66 -10.95 -2.83 7.67
C TYR A 66 -10.46 -1.41 7.98
N LEU A 67 -11.02 -0.74 8.99
CA LEU A 67 -10.55 0.59 9.40
C LEU A 67 -9.13 0.57 9.99
N ARG A 68 -8.74 -0.51 10.69
CA ARG A 68 -7.36 -0.69 11.15
C ARG A 68 -6.40 -0.88 9.99
N LYS A 69 -6.77 -1.70 8.99
CA LYS A 69 -5.98 -1.87 7.76
C LYS A 69 -5.84 -0.54 7.01
N PHE A 70 -6.94 0.18 6.82
CA PHE A 70 -6.93 1.53 6.24
C PHE A 70 -5.96 2.45 6.96
N LYS A 71 -6.05 2.55 8.30
CA LYS A 71 -5.17 3.44 9.07
C LYS A 71 -3.70 3.09 8.87
N LYS A 72 -3.36 1.80 8.91
CA LYS A 72 -1.99 1.34 8.65
C LYS A 72 -1.50 1.76 7.26
N ILE A 73 -2.29 1.55 6.20
CA ILE A 73 -1.91 1.92 4.84
C ILE A 73 -1.79 3.43 4.68
N SER A 74 -2.77 4.20 5.18
CA SER A 74 -2.77 5.65 5.12
C SER A 74 -1.55 6.26 5.82
N ASP A 75 -1.14 5.73 6.98
CA ASP A 75 0.06 6.18 7.69
C ASP A 75 1.34 5.92 6.87
N ILE A 76 1.37 4.85 6.07
CA ILE A 76 2.51 4.53 5.19
C ILE A 76 2.52 5.48 3.99
N GLU A 77 1.36 5.70 3.36
CA GLU A 77 1.22 6.62 2.24
C GLU A 77 1.68 8.03 2.63
N GLU A 78 1.19 8.56 3.76
CA GLU A 78 1.59 9.86 4.29
C GLU A 78 3.09 9.97 4.52
N ARG A 79 3.68 9.00 5.24
CA ARG A 79 5.13 8.99 5.51
C ARG A 79 5.95 8.88 4.22
N SER A 80 5.49 8.07 3.27
CA SER A 80 6.19 7.90 1.99
C SER A 80 6.17 9.17 1.15
N GLU A 81 5.07 9.93 1.19
CA GLU A 81 4.94 11.21 0.47
C GLU A 81 5.85 12.29 1.09
N VAL A 82 5.90 12.36 2.43
CA VAL A 82 6.81 13.26 3.14
C VAL A 82 8.27 12.97 2.79
N LEU A 83 8.68 11.70 2.84
CA LEU A 83 10.03 11.28 2.46
C LEU A 83 10.31 11.58 0.98
N SER A 84 9.36 11.32 0.09
CA SER A 84 9.50 11.62 -1.35
C SER A 84 9.68 13.11 -1.61
N THR A 85 8.95 13.96 -0.89
CA THR A 85 9.12 15.41 -0.95
C THR A 85 10.51 15.84 -0.45
N GLN A 86 10.97 15.29 0.67
CA GLN A 86 12.32 15.58 1.19
C GLN A 86 13.43 15.12 0.23
N ILE A 87 13.28 13.95 -0.39
CA ILE A 87 14.21 13.44 -1.41
C ILE A 87 14.25 14.36 -2.62
N ARG A 88 13.10 14.92 -3.04
CA ARG A 88 13.06 15.89 -4.14
C ARG A 88 13.81 17.19 -3.78
N MET A 89 13.75 17.60 -2.52
CA MET A 89 14.46 18.79 -2.02
C MET A 89 15.97 18.54 -1.83
N HIS A 90 16.36 17.31 -1.51
CA HIS A 90 17.73 16.90 -1.22
C HIS A 90 18.09 15.60 -1.97
N PRO A 91 18.20 15.64 -3.31
CA PRO A 91 18.35 14.44 -4.13
C PRO A 91 19.67 13.70 -3.91
N GLU A 92 20.70 14.34 -3.35
CA GLU A 92 21.97 13.75 -2.96
C GLU A 92 21.93 13.01 -1.62
N ASN A 93 20.91 13.28 -0.79
CA ASN A 93 20.81 12.66 0.52
C ASN A 93 20.35 11.20 0.38
N SER A 94 21.33 10.30 0.44
CA SER A 94 21.10 8.87 0.30
C SER A 94 20.42 8.26 1.54
N SER A 95 20.53 8.89 2.72
CA SER A 95 19.87 8.44 3.95
C SER A 95 18.35 8.56 3.87
N LEU A 96 17.82 9.60 3.20
CA LEU A 96 16.37 9.73 2.99
C LEU A 96 15.81 8.60 2.13
N ARG A 97 16.56 8.16 1.11
CA ARG A 97 16.18 6.99 0.29
C ARG A 97 16.30 5.69 1.09
N LEU A 98 17.32 5.57 1.93
CA LEU A 98 17.44 4.42 2.84
C LEU A 98 16.22 4.32 3.76
N GLN A 99 15.81 5.43 4.40
CA GLN A 99 14.62 5.48 5.24
C GLN A 99 13.32 5.12 4.49
N LEU A 100 13.17 5.61 3.26
CA LEU A 100 12.01 5.27 2.42
C LEU A 100 12.01 3.77 2.04
N ALA A 101 13.18 3.21 1.73
CA ALA A 101 13.31 1.79 1.43
C ALA A 101 13.00 0.91 2.66
N GLU A 102 13.48 1.30 3.84
CA GLU A 102 13.16 0.63 5.11
C GLU A 102 11.68 0.70 5.45
N LEU A 103 11.03 1.85 5.21
CA LEU A 103 9.58 1.98 5.36
C LEU A 103 8.84 0.97 4.47
N TYR A 104 9.26 0.79 3.22
CA TYR A 104 8.67 -0.22 2.34
C TYR A 104 8.99 -1.64 2.78
N GLU A 105 10.21 -1.92 3.24
CA GLU A 105 10.61 -3.26 3.73
C GLU A 105 9.80 -3.67 4.96
N GLN A 106 9.68 -2.79 5.96
CA GLN A 106 8.91 -3.03 7.18
C GLN A 106 7.43 -3.32 6.90
N ASN A 107 6.93 -2.85 5.76
CA ASN A 107 5.55 -3.04 5.34
C ASN A 107 5.37 -4.13 4.28
N GLY A 108 6.40 -4.94 4.03
CA GLY A 108 6.34 -6.07 3.11
C GLY A 108 6.28 -5.68 1.63
N GLN A 109 6.47 -4.39 1.29
CA GLN A 109 6.52 -3.90 -0.08
C GLN A 109 7.93 -4.12 -0.66
N LEU A 110 8.39 -5.38 -0.67
CA LEU A 110 9.79 -5.74 -0.91
C LEU A 110 10.28 -5.28 -2.30
N ASP A 111 9.44 -5.31 -3.32
CA ASP A 111 9.80 -4.83 -4.66
C ASP A 111 10.09 -3.32 -4.66
N ARG A 112 9.26 -2.53 -3.97
CA ARG A 112 9.47 -1.08 -3.82
C ARG A 112 10.69 -0.80 -2.95
N ALA A 113 10.85 -1.53 -1.85
CA ALA A 113 12.01 -1.42 -0.98
C ALA A 113 13.31 -1.68 -1.76
N LEU A 114 13.37 -2.77 -2.52
CA LEU A 114 14.53 -3.14 -3.33
C LEU A 114 14.85 -2.06 -4.38
N MET A 115 13.83 -1.51 -5.04
CA MET A 115 14.01 -0.44 -6.02
C MET A 115 14.64 0.80 -5.38
N VAL A 116 14.14 1.22 -4.20
CA VAL A 116 14.64 2.43 -3.52
C VAL A 116 15.99 2.18 -2.87
N TYR A 117 16.26 1.00 -2.32
CA TYR A 117 17.59 0.63 -1.83
C TYR A 117 18.64 0.73 -2.94
N ARG A 118 18.34 0.24 -4.15
CA ARG A 118 19.25 0.37 -5.30
C ARG A 118 19.53 1.82 -5.66
N GLN A 119 18.55 2.71 -5.54
CA GLN A 119 18.76 4.14 -5.74
C GLN A 119 19.66 4.73 -4.65
N ALA A 120 19.48 4.34 -3.39
CA ALA A 120 20.34 4.78 -2.29
C ALA A 120 21.79 4.30 -2.47
N ALA A 121 21.98 3.04 -2.82
CA ALA A 121 23.28 2.44 -3.14
C ALA A 121 23.98 3.14 -4.30
N TYR A 122 23.24 3.45 -5.38
CA TYR A 122 23.76 4.19 -6.52
C TYR A 122 24.32 5.58 -6.15
N ILE A 123 23.74 6.23 -5.13
CA ILE A 123 24.21 7.53 -4.61
C ILE A 123 25.35 7.35 -3.57
N GLY A 124 25.79 6.12 -3.32
CA GLY A 124 26.94 5.79 -2.47
C GLY A 124 26.58 5.38 -1.04
N ASN A 125 25.34 4.95 -0.76
CA ASN A 125 24.96 4.45 0.56
C ASN A 125 25.37 2.97 0.74
N ALA A 126 26.48 2.74 1.43
CA ALA A 126 26.98 1.38 1.69
C ALA A 126 26.03 0.52 2.57
N GLU A 127 25.20 1.14 3.41
CA GLU A 127 24.20 0.40 4.19
C GLU A 127 23.12 -0.19 3.27
N ALA A 128 22.73 0.55 2.24
CA ALA A 128 21.75 0.09 1.26
C ALA A 128 22.24 -1.17 0.51
N ASP A 129 23.54 -1.28 0.21
CA ASP A 129 24.12 -2.48 -0.42
C ASP A 129 23.92 -3.72 0.47
N ASN A 130 24.24 -3.61 1.76
CA ASN A 130 24.03 -4.69 2.73
C ASN A 130 22.54 -5.07 2.84
N LYS A 131 21.63 -4.08 2.80
CA LYS A 131 20.18 -4.33 2.85
C LYS A 131 19.69 -5.05 1.60
N ILE A 132 20.22 -4.72 0.41
CA ILE A 132 19.88 -5.39 -0.85
C ILE A 132 20.22 -6.88 -0.78
N GLU A 133 21.43 -7.23 -0.34
CA GLU A 133 21.86 -8.63 -0.23
C GLU A 133 20.95 -9.43 0.71
N ASN A 134 20.66 -8.86 1.88
CA ASN A 134 19.75 -9.46 2.86
C ASN A 134 18.34 -9.65 2.28
N LEU A 135 17.83 -8.65 1.56
CA LEU A 135 16.49 -8.68 0.99
C LEU A 135 16.38 -9.71 -0.14
N LEU A 136 17.39 -9.81 -1.01
CA LEU A 136 17.44 -10.81 -2.08
C LEU A 136 17.51 -12.24 -1.52
N SER A 137 18.27 -12.44 -0.44
CA SER A 137 18.30 -13.72 0.28
C SER A 137 16.91 -14.10 0.81
N LYS A 138 16.22 -13.18 1.48
CA LYS A 138 14.84 -13.39 1.96
C LYS A 138 13.88 -13.74 0.82
N ILE A 139 13.95 -13.02 -0.30
CA ILE A 139 13.07 -13.25 -1.47
C ILE A 139 13.31 -14.63 -2.08
N ASN A 140 14.55 -15.10 -2.14
CA ASN A 140 14.90 -16.40 -2.68
C ASN A 140 14.49 -17.57 -1.77
N GLN A 141 14.41 -17.35 -0.45
CA GLN A 141 13.92 -18.37 0.49
C GLN A 141 12.39 -18.52 0.50
N LEU A 142 11.66 -17.55 -0.05
CA LEU A 142 10.19 -17.53 -0.09
C LEU A 142 9.61 -18.10 -1.40
N LYS A 143 10.47 -18.54 -2.33
CA LYS A 143 10.10 -19.16 -3.61
C LYS A 143 10.32 -20.67 -3.55
#